data_AF-A0A162CQ68-F1
#
_entry.id   AF-A0A162CQ68-F1
#
_cell.length_a   1.000
_cell.length_b   1.000
_cell.length_c   1.000
_cell.angle_alpha   90.00
_cell.angle_beta   90.00
_cell.angle_gamma   90.00
#
_symmetry.space_group_name_H-M   'P 1'
#
loop_
_entity.id
_entity.type
_entity.pdbx_description
1 polymer ?
#
loop_
_entity_poly.entity_id
_entity_poly.type
_entity_poly.pdbx_seq_one_letter_code
_entity_poly.pdbx_strand_id
1 'polypeptide(L)'
;MGIPSIVNWLGDVIDEGDAHAALYVAEINQHPELITISYCHLDQVEQLQSISYLGRLRYITCADPEICDKRTNLSLKDCWLGEQFLLYQLSDYREVLPYLQEVEIHKYTEIFKLPESGASRFIEWIAETSQKIFCNQKSGYKLCLDSLVTTSRQRLLYEKLKMQWSNDS
;
A
#
# COMPACT_ATOMS: atom_id res chain seq x y z
N MET A 1 -6.10 -13.86 14.48
CA MET A 1 -6.11 -12.70 13.58
C MET A 1 -6.49 -13.18 12.20
N GLY A 2 -7.47 -12.55 11.57
CA GLY A 2 -7.84 -12.86 10.18
C GLY A 2 -6.82 -12.26 9.23
N ILE A 3 -6.58 -12.91 8.09
CA ILE A 3 -5.75 -12.32 7.03
C ILE A 3 -6.54 -11.14 6.44
N PRO A 4 -6.00 -9.91 6.42
CA PRO A 4 -6.66 -8.76 5.79
C PRO A 4 -7.10 -9.06 4.35
N SER A 5 -8.27 -8.57 3.95
CA SER A 5 -8.84 -8.81 2.62
C SER A 5 -9.72 -7.64 2.17
N ILE A 6 -10.05 -7.56 0.87
CA ILE A 6 -10.97 -6.53 0.36
C ILE A 6 -12.34 -6.65 1.02
N VAL A 7 -12.77 -7.86 1.37
CA VAL A 7 -14.05 -8.06 2.09
C VAL A 7 -13.95 -7.49 3.50
N ASN A 8 -12.82 -7.67 4.18
CA ASN A 8 -12.59 -7.09 5.51
C ASN A 8 -12.55 -5.57 5.45
N TRP A 9 -11.88 -5.00 4.44
CA TRP A 9 -11.85 -3.55 4.24
C TRP A 9 -13.25 -2.99 3.96
N LEU A 10 -14.00 -3.61 3.03
CA LEU A 10 -15.37 -3.21 2.69
C LEU A 10 -16.35 -3.36 3.87
N GLY A 11 -16.06 -4.26 4.79
CA GLY A 11 -16.84 -4.48 6.01
C GLY A 11 -16.35 -3.70 7.23
N ASP A 12 -15.27 -2.93 7.10
CA ASP A 12 -14.58 -2.24 8.19
C ASP A 12 -14.17 -3.16 9.38
N VAL A 13 -13.61 -4.32 9.05
CA VAL A 13 -13.22 -5.39 10.01
C VAL A 13 -11.77 -5.84 9.83
N ILE A 14 -10.87 -4.90 9.53
CA ILE A 14 -9.42 -5.15 9.58
C ILE A 14 -8.95 -4.99 11.03
N ASP A 15 -8.28 -6.02 11.56
CA ASP A 15 -7.67 -5.99 12.90
C ASP A 15 -6.71 -4.79 13.00
N GLU A 16 -6.87 -3.95 14.03
CA GLU A 16 -6.13 -2.69 14.19
C GLU A 16 -6.23 -1.73 13.00
N GLY A 17 -7.31 -1.83 12.19
CA GLY A 17 -7.45 -1.07 10.95
C GLY A 17 -7.36 0.46 11.11
N ASP A 18 -7.76 1.00 12.26
CA ASP A 18 -7.69 2.44 12.56
C ASP A 18 -6.34 2.90 13.14
N ALA A 19 -5.41 1.98 13.41
CA ALA A 19 -4.09 2.32 13.92
C ALA A 19 -3.32 3.21 12.93
N HIS A 20 -2.52 4.14 13.45
CA HIS A 20 -1.73 5.03 12.61
C HIS A 20 -0.61 4.24 11.91
N ALA A 21 -0.56 4.40 10.59
CA ALA A 21 0.35 3.66 9.73
C ALA A 21 0.93 4.55 8.63
N ALA A 22 1.97 4.03 7.99
CA ALA A 22 2.58 4.64 6.81
C ALA A 22 2.82 3.56 5.75
N LEU A 23 2.58 3.92 4.49
CA LEU A 23 3.00 3.13 3.34
C LEU A 23 4.41 3.58 2.93
N TYR A 24 5.27 2.63 2.60
CA TYR A 24 6.65 2.89 2.24
C TYR A 24 7.07 2.12 0.98
N VAL A 25 8.09 2.65 0.31
CA VAL A 25 8.81 2.00 -0.78
C VAL A 25 10.27 1.92 -0.39
N ALA A 26 10.83 0.72 -0.45
CA ALA A 26 12.21 0.45 -0.10
C ALA A 26 12.90 -0.35 -1.20
N GLU A 27 14.19 -0.12 -1.40
CA GLU A 27 15.03 -1.04 -2.17
C GLU A 27 15.20 -2.38 -1.44
N ILE A 28 15.53 -3.42 -2.18
CA ILE A 28 15.99 -4.68 -1.60
C ILE A 28 17.51 -4.62 -1.42
N ASN A 29 17.99 -4.98 -0.24
CA ASN A 29 19.41 -5.00 0.07
C ASN A 29 20.15 -5.92 -0.92
N GLN A 30 21.32 -5.48 -1.39
CA GLN A 30 22.11 -6.14 -2.45
C GLN A 30 21.46 -6.17 -3.85
N HIS A 31 20.23 -5.68 -4.01
CA HIS A 31 19.48 -5.61 -5.26
C HIS A 31 18.80 -4.24 -5.43
N PRO A 32 19.56 -3.15 -5.64
CA PRO A 32 19.00 -1.80 -5.75
C PRO A 32 18.06 -1.60 -6.96
N GLU A 33 18.10 -2.51 -7.93
CA GLU A 33 17.16 -2.59 -9.06
C GLU A 33 15.78 -3.14 -8.67
N LEU A 34 15.65 -3.68 -7.46
CA LEU A 34 14.41 -4.23 -6.94
C LEU A 34 13.88 -3.36 -5.80
N ILE A 35 12.56 -3.23 -5.75
CA ILE A 35 11.87 -2.53 -4.67
C ILE A 35 10.78 -3.40 -4.06
N THR A 36 10.40 -3.05 -2.84
CA THR A 36 9.14 -3.49 -2.25
C THR A 36 8.27 -2.30 -1.89
N ILE A 37 6.96 -2.55 -1.86
CA ILE A 37 5.94 -1.63 -1.39
C ILE A 37 5.24 -2.34 -0.25
N SER A 38 5.25 -1.73 0.94
CA SER A 38 4.46 -2.25 2.06
C SER A 38 4.07 -1.14 3.03
N TYR A 39 3.49 -1.51 4.16
CA TYR A 39 3.09 -0.59 5.21
C TYR A 39 3.56 -1.07 6.59
N CYS A 40 3.71 -0.10 7.50
CA CYS A 40 4.06 -0.35 8.88
C CYS A 40 3.28 0.59 9.80
N HIS A 41 3.23 0.26 11.09
CA HIS A 41 2.73 1.22 12.08
C HIS A 41 3.68 2.42 12.15
N LEU A 42 3.14 3.60 12.44
CA LEU A 42 3.90 4.84 12.41
C LEU A 42 5.06 4.84 13.44
N ASP A 43 4.89 4.15 14.57
CA ASP A 43 5.91 3.96 15.61
C ASP A 43 6.99 2.95 15.23
N GLN A 44 6.83 2.22 14.13
CA GLN A 44 7.78 1.24 13.61
C GLN A 44 8.63 1.76 12.45
N VAL A 45 8.43 3.00 12.01
CA VAL A 45 9.16 3.59 10.86
C VAL A 45 10.68 3.55 11.06
N GLU A 46 11.17 3.84 12.26
CA GLU A 46 12.61 3.76 12.57
C GLU A 46 13.14 2.32 12.51
N GLN A 47 12.29 1.33 12.83
CA GLN A 47 12.64 -0.08 12.82
C GLN A 47 12.83 -0.63 11.41
N LEU A 48 12.32 0.04 10.37
CA LEU A 48 12.53 -0.35 8.96
C LEU A 48 14.02 -0.44 8.61
N GLN A 49 14.87 0.40 9.22
CA GLN A 49 16.32 0.37 9.00
C GLN A 49 17.00 -0.86 9.62
N SER A 50 16.34 -1.53 10.56
CA SER A 50 16.85 -2.73 11.21
C SER A 50 16.49 -4.02 10.47
N ILE A 51 15.60 -3.93 9.47
CA ILE A 51 15.16 -5.09 8.68
C ILE A 51 16.26 -5.44 7.68
N SER A 52 16.86 -6.62 7.83
CA SER A 52 18.09 -7.01 7.12
C SER A 52 17.99 -7.05 5.59
N TYR A 53 16.80 -7.35 5.07
CA TYR A 53 16.56 -7.43 3.62
C TYR A 53 16.18 -6.08 3.00
N LEU A 54 15.79 -5.09 3.81
CA LEU A 54 15.48 -3.77 3.31
C LEU A 54 16.76 -2.98 3.08
N GLY A 55 16.85 -2.37 1.92
CA GLY A 55 17.89 -1.40 1.56
C GLY A 55 17.44 0.02 1.89
N ARG A 56 17.74 0.95 0.99
CA ARG A 56 17.39 2.36 1.15
C ARG A 56 15.87 2.57 1.07
N LEU A 57 15.32 3.33 2.02
CA LEU A 57 13.97 3.88 1.90
C LEU A 57 13.92 4.95 0.79
N ARG A 58 13.04 4.74 -0.19
CA ARG A 58 12.87 5.59 -1.37
C ARG A 58 11.68 6.53 -1.26
N TYR A 59 10.63 6.10 -0.57
CA TYR A 59 9.42 6.87 -0.34
C TYR A 59 8.73 6.40 0.94
N ILE A 60 8.10 7.30 1.68
CA ILE A 60 7.22 6.96 2.80
C ILE A 60 6.16 8.04 2.98
N THR A 61 4.90 7.63 3.12
CA THR A 61 3.76 8.57 3.12
C THR A 61 3.75 9.53 4.30
N CYS A 62 4.31 9.14 5.45
CA CYS A 62 4.40 10.03 6.62
C CYS A 62 5.48 11.11 6.50
N ALA A 63 6.29 11.07 5.44
CA ALA A 63 7.24 12.13 5.09
C ALA A 63 6.84 12.84 3.79
N ASP A 64 5.66 12.54 3.22
CA ASP A 64 5.14 13.19 2.03
C ASP A 64 4.39 14.47 2.43
N PRO A 65 4.89 15.66 2.07
CA PRO A 65 4.29 16.93 2.51
C PRO A 65 2.84 17.09 2.05
N GLU A 66 2.51 16.65 0.84
CA GLU A 66 1.15 16.81 0.30
C GLU A 66 0.14 15.96 1.06
N ILE A 67 0.53 14.72 1.38
CA ILE A 67 -0.31 13.84 2.19
C ILE A 67 -0.43 14.40 3.61
N CYS A 68 0.69 14.79 4.24
CA CYS A 68 0.69 15.32 5.60
C CYS A 68 -0.15 16.60 5.75
N ASP A 69 -0.14 17.47 4.75
CA ASP A 69 -0.96 18.70 4.72
C ASP A 69 -2.46 18.40 4.63
N LYS A 70 -2.84 17.31 3.95
CA LYS A 70 -4.25 16.92 3.75
C LYS A 70 -4.77 15.97 4.82
N ARG A 71 -3.92 15.09 5.33
CA ARG A 71 -4.23 14.05 6.31
C ARG A 71 -3.08 13.92 7.27
N THR A 72 -3.32 14.32 8.52
CA THR A 72 -2.32 14.26 9.59
C THR A 72 -1.79 12.85 9.79
N ASN A 73 -2.66 11.82 9.75
CA ASN A 73 -2.28 10.42 9.85
C ASN A 73 -3.12 9.56 8.89
N LEU A 74 -2.49 8.54 8.30
CA LEU A 74 -3.18 7.46 7.61
C LEU A 74 -3.47 6.32 8.56
N SER A 75 -4.55 5.59 8.30
CA SER A 75 -4.91 4.39 9.05
C SER A 75 -4.31 3.15 8.38
N LEU A 76 -4.09 2.08 9.15
CA LEU A 76 -3.56 0.81 8.65
C LEU A 76 -4.43 0.26 7.52
N LYS A 77 -5.76 0.30 7.64
CA LYS A 77 -6.68 -0.14 6.59
C LYS A 77 -6.54 0.69 5.30
N ASP A 78 -6.23 1.99 5.41
CA ASP A 78 -5.98 2.84 4.25
C ASP A 78 -4.66 2.48 3.57
N CYS A 79 -3.60 2.33 4.35
CA CYS A 79 -2.29 1.92 3.85
C CYS A 79 -2.36 0.54 3.21
N TRP A 80 -3.09 -0.40 3.80
CA TRP A 80 -3.36 -1.71 3.21
C TRP A 80 -4.09 -1.59 1.87
N LEU A 81 -5.17 -0.80 1.78
CA LEU A 81 -5.89 -0.63 0.51
C LEU A 81 -4.99 -0.02 -0.58
N GLY A 82 -4.21 0.99 -0.22
CA GLY A 82 -3.26 1.65 -1.12
C GLY A 82 -2.15 0.71 -1.58
N GLU A 83 -1.58 -0.08 -0.67
CA GLU A 83 -0.61 -1.14 -0.99
C GLU A 83 -1.23 -2.11 -1.99
N GLN A 84 -2.36 -2.74 -1.68
CA GLN A 84 -3.00 -3.72 -2.56
C GLN A 84 -3.30 -3.15 -3.96
N PHE A 85 -3.71 -1.89 -4.05
CA PHE A 85 -3.89 -1.21 -5.33
C PHE A 85 -2.57 -1.08 -6.09
N LEU A 86 -1.51 -0.60 -5.44
CA LEU A 86 -0.19 -0.46 -6.07
C LEU A 86 0.36 -1.82 -6.52
N LEU A 87 0.27 -2.85 -5.68
CA LEU A 87 0.68 -4.22 -6.04
C LEU A 87 -0.09 -4.73 -7.27
N TYR A 88 -1.40 -4.45 -7.35
CA TYR A 88 -2.21 -4.81 -8.50
C TYR A 88 -1.80 -4.06 -9.78
N GLN A 89 -1.57 -2.75 -9.71
CA GLN A 89 -1.12 -1.95 -10.87
C GLN A 89 0.27 -2.35 -11.36
N LEU A 90 1.12 -2.84 -10.46
CA LEU A 90 2.52 -3.18 -10.74
C LEU A 90 2.75 -4.68 -10.96
N SER A 91 1.68 -5.47 -11.14
CA SER A 91 1.78 -6.93 -11.22
C SER A 91 2.74 -7.42 -12.32
N ASP A 92 2.85 -6.68 -13.42
CA ASP A 92 3.70 -7.03 -14.56
C ASP A 92 5.21 -6.85 -14.27
N TYR A 93 5.55 -6.12 -13.20
CA TYR A 93 6.93 -5.90 -12.75
C TYR A 93 7.34 -6.83 -11.62
N ARG A 94 6.46 -7.75 -11.20
CA ARG A 94 6.70 -8.63 -10.06
C ARG A 94 7.87 -9.57 -10.36
N GLU A 95 8.81 -9.63 -9.42
CA GLU A 95 9.92 -10.58 -9.42
C GLU A 95 9.85 -11.48 -8.19
N VAL A 96 10.47 -12.65 -8.30
CA VAL A 96 10.58 -13.60 -7.19
C VAL A 96 12.03 -13.80 -6.82
N LEU A 97 12.37 -13.51 -5.56
CA LEU A 97 13.67 -13.85 -4.98
C LEU A 97 13.50 -15.05 -4.04
N PRO A 98 13.92 -16.27 -4.44
CA PRO A 98 13.67 -17.48 -3.67
C PRO A 98 14.20 -17.43 -2.23
N TYR A 99 15.36 -16.81 -2.02
CA TYR A 99 15.96 -16.71 -0.69
C TYR A 99 15.16 -15.82 0.27
N LEU A 100 14.38 -14.85 -0.22
CA LEU A 100 13.52 -14.01 0.63
C LEU A 100 12.22 -14.71 1.02
N GLN A 101 11.76 -15.69 0.22
CA GLN A 101 10.61 -16.52 0.58
C GLN A 101 10.88 -17.37 1.83
N GLU A 102 12.13 -17.76 2.05
CA GLU A 102 12.56 -18.56 3.21
C GLU A 102 12.78 -17.72 4.47
N VAL A 103 13.13 -16.43 4.32
CA VAL A 103 13.45 -15.51 5.42
C VAL A 103 12.19 -15.03 6.16
N GLU A 104 11.03 -14.95 5.48
CA GLU A 104 9.77 -14.48 6.08
C GLU A 104 8.61 -15.46 5.86
N ILE A 105 8.50 -16.47 6.73
CA ILE A 105 7.40 -17.47 6.70
C ILE A 105 6.00 -16.83 6.97
N HIS A 106 5.91 -15.55 7.38
CA HIS A 106 4.64 -14.96 7.86
C HIS A 106 4.25 -13.61 7.23
N LYS A 107 5.07 -13.01 6.36
CA LYS A 107 4.77 -11.73 5.69
C LYS A 107 5.41 -11.71 4.30
N TYR A 108 4.92 -12.54 3.37
CA TYR A 108 5.40 -12.52 2.00
C TYR A 108 5.35 -11.09 1.45
N THR A 109 6.53 -10.51 1.26
CA THR A 109 6.71 -9.16 0.77
C THR A 109 6.90 -9.23 -0.74
N GLU A 110 5.95 -8.70 -1.52
CA GLU A 110 6.09 -8.65 -2.98
C GLU A 110 7.25 -7.72 -3.38
N ILE A 111 7.97 -8.12 -4.43
CA ILE A 111 9.15 -7.44 -4.94
C ILE A 111 8.93 -7.10 -6.41
N PHE A 112 9.35 -5.92 -6.81
CA PHE A 112 9.18 -5.40 -8.17
C PHE A 112 10.51 -4.98 -8.77
N LYS A 113 10.72 -5.34 -10.03
CA LYS A 113 11.86 -4.87 -10.82
C LYS A 113 11.61 -3.45 -11.31
N LEU A 114 12.51 -2.55 -10.97
CA LEU A 114 12.53 -1.22 -11.55
C LEU A 114 12.90 -1.32 -13.05
N PRO A 115 12.25 -0.53 -13.91
CA PRO A 115 12.63 -0.47 -15.32
C PRO A 115 14.04 0.10 -15.47
N GLU A 116 14.84 -0.51 -16.35
CA GLU A 116 16.26 -0.14 -16.58
C GLU A 116 16.42 1.34 -16.98
N SER A 117 15.45 1.87 -17.72
CA SER A 117 15.34 3.29 -18.01
C SER A 117 14.16 3.89 -17.26
N GLY A 118 14.39 5.00 -16.54
CA GLY A 118 13.32 5.73 -15.85
C GLY A 118 12.98 5.23 -14.44
N ALA A 119 13.86 4.47 -13.78
CA ALA A 119 13.67 4.03 -12.38
C ALA A 119 13.23 5.15 -11.42
N SER A 120 13.81 6.36 -11.51
CA SER A 120 13.38 7.50 -10.68
C SER A 120 11.93 7.93 -10.98
N ARG A 121 11.55 7.96 -12.26
CA ARG A 121 10.17 8.28 -12.68
C ARG A 121 9.18 7.22 -12.19
N PHE A 122 9.62 5.98 -12.04
CA PHE A 122 8.82 4.90 -11.50
C PHE A 122 8.49 5.13 -10.01
N ILE A 123 9.49 5.54 -9.22
CA ILE A 123 9.27 5.91 -7.81
C ILE A 123 8.42 7.18 -7.68
N GLU A 124 8.66 8.19 -8.52
CA GLU A 124 7.83 9.40 -8.60
C GLU A 124 6.38 9.05 -8.92
N TRP A 125 6.14 8.12 -9.86
CA TRP A 125 4.80 7.64 -10.18
C TRP A 125 4.11 6.96 -8.99
N ILE A 126 4.84 6.17 -8.18
CA ILE A 126 4.30 5.58 -6.96
C ILE A 126 3.92 6.66 -5.93
N ALA A 127 4.77 7.68 -5.77
CA ALA A 127 4.49 8.82 -4.88
C ALA A 127 3.26 9.61 -5.34
N GLU A 128 3.21 10.01 -6.61
CA GLU A 128 2.05 10.72 -7.18
C GLU A 128 0.76 9.89 -7.10
N THR A 129 0.85 8.59 -7.28
CA THR A 129 -0.30 7.68 -7.15
C THR A 129 -0.75 7.59 -5.69
N SER A 130 0.19 7.53 -4.74
CA SER A 130 -0.11 7.56 -3.30
C SER A 130 -0.80 8.87 -2.91
N GLN A 131 -0.33 10.02 -3.41
CA GLN A 131 -0.99 11.31 -3.21
C GLN A 131 -2.43 11.31 -3.75
N LYS A 132 -2.66 10.78 -4.96
CA LYS A 132 -4.02 10.66 -5.54
C LYS A 132 -4.94 9.81 -4.68
N ILE A 133 -4.42 8.75 -4.05
CA ILE A 133 -5.18 7.86 -3.17
C ILE A 133 -5.48 8.54 -1.82
N PHE A 134 -4.47 9.17 -1.22
CA PHE A 134 -4.56 9.56 0.19
C PHE A 134 -4.98 11.02 0.41
N CYS A 135 -4.71 11.94 -0.51
CA CYS A 135 -5.07 13.37 -0.35
C CYS A 135 -6.57 13.63 -0.47
N ASN A 136 -7.32 12.77 -1.16
CA ASN A 136 -8.78 12.79 -1.22
C ASN A 136 -9.35 11.40 -0.96
N GLN A 137 -9.73 11.15 0.29
CA GLN A 137 -10.14 9.84 0.79
C GLN A 137 -11.23 9.18 -0.06
N LYS A 138 -12.38 9.84 -0.29
CA LYS A 138 -13.50 9.25 -1.06
C LYS A 138 -13.09 8.93 -2.51
N SER A 139 -12.42 9.87 -3.18
CA SER A 139 -11.98 9.69 -4.57
C SER A 139 -10.89 8.61 -4.69
N GLY A 140 -9.95 8.58 -3.76
CA GLY A 140 -8.88 7.59 -3.72
C GLY A 140 -9.39 6.18 -3.45
N TYR A 141 -10.32 6.02 -2.50
CA TYR A 141 -10.96 4.72 -2.26
C TYR A 141 -11.71 4.22 -3.49
N LYS A 142 -12.43 5.11 -4.18
CA LYS A 142 -13.11 4.77 -5.42
C LYS A 142 -12.11 4.27 -6.48
N LEU A 143 -11.01 4.98 -6.69
CA LEU A 143 -9.93 4.59 -7.60
C LEU A 143 -9.40 3.18 -7.28
N CYS A 144 -9.12 2.89 -6.00
CA CYS A 144 -8.61 1.59 -5.58
C CYS A 144 -9.65 0.48 -5.78
N LEU A 145 -10.87 0.68 -5.27
CA LEU A 145 -11.91 -0.35 -5.25
C LEU A 145 -12.45 -0.68 -6.65
N ASP A 146 -12.51 0.30 -7.56
CA ASP A 146 -12.91 0.06 -8.95
C ASP A 146 -11.97 -0.95 -9.65
N SER A 147 -10.71 -1.05 -9.22
CA SER A 147 -9.73 -2.02 -9.74
C SER A 147 -9.71 -3.33 -8.95
N LEU A 148 -9.82 -3.26 -7.62
CA LEU A 148 -9.62 -4.40 -6.72
C LEU A 148 -10.87 -5.28 -6.52
N VAL A 149 -12.07 -4.76 -6.81
CA VAL A 149 -13.34 -5.49 -6.65
C VAL A 149 -13.58 -6.41 -7.85
N THR A 150 -13.29 -7.69 -7.67
CA THR A 150 -13.35 -8.69 -8.75
C THR A 150 -14.55 -9.62 -8.67
N THR A 151 -15.15 -9.81 -7.48
CA THR A 151 -16.25 -10.76 -7.26
C THR A 151 -17.61 -10.08 -7.08
N SER A 152 -18.69 -10.79 -7.40
CA SER A 152 -20.06 -10.29 -7.19
C SER A 152 -20.36 -9.94 -5.73
N ARG A 153 -19.84 -10.73 -4.77
CA ARG A 153 -20.01 -10.46 -3.33
C ARG A 153 -19.36 -9.14 -2.92
N GLN A 154 -18.11 -8.90 -3.34
CA GLN A 154 -17.41 -7.64 -3.08
C GLN A 154 -18.12 -6.46 -3.76
N ARG A 155 -18.62 -6.65 -4.98
CA ARG A 155 -19.37 -5.62 -5.70
C ARG A 155 -20.63 -5.20 -4.95
N LEU A 156 -21.40 -6.15 -4.40
CA LEU A 156 -22.55 -5.83 -3.56
C LEU A 156 -22.19 -5.03 -2.31
N LEU A 157 -21.08 -5.36 -1.65
CA LEU A 157 -20.59 -4.60 -0.50
C LEU A 157 -20.13 -3.19 -0.90
N TYR A 158 -19.42 -3.08 -2.02
CA TYR A 158 -18.95 -1.80 -2.53
C TYR A 158 -20.10 -0.87 -2.95
N GLU A 159 -21.15 -1.38 -3.59
CA GLU A 159 -22.35 -0.59 -3.89
C GLU A 159 -23.01 -0.04 -2.62
N LYS A 160 -23.09 -0.84 -1.54
CA LYS A 160 -23.60 -0.37 -0.25
C LYS A 160 -22.75 0.76 0.33
N LEU A 161 -21.43 0.63 0.28
CA LEU A 161 -20.50 1.65 0.75
C LEU A 161 -20.63 2.95 -0.05
N LYS A 162 -20.77 2.88 -1.38
CA LYS A 162 -21.00 4.07 -2.23
C LYS A 162 -22.29 4.81 -1.88
N MET A 163 -23.35 4.08 -1.54
CA MET A 163 -24.61 4.70 -1.09
C MET A 163 -24.42 5.47 0.22
N GLN A 164 -23.64 4.93 1.16
CA GLN A 164 -23.32 5.61 2.43
C GLN A 164 -22.55 6.91 2.17
N TRP A 165 -21.51 6.88 1.32
CA TRP A 165 -20.75 8.09 0.98
C TRP A 165 -21.58 9.21 0.38
N SER A 166 -22.62 8.85 -0.40
CA SER A 166 -23.52 9.82 -1.05
C SER A 166 -24.49 10.46 -0.07
N ASN A 167 -24.82 9.77 1.02
CA ASN A 167 -25.71 10.29 2.07
C ASN A 167 -24.96 11.14 3.10
N ASP A 168 -23.65 10.92 3.27
CA ASP A 168 -22.76 11.69 4.14
C ASP A 168 -22.12 12.91 3.42
N SER A 169 -22.75 13.40 2.34
CA SER A 169 -22.31 14.56 1.55
C SER A 169 -23.36 15.66 1.59
#